data_AF-R5FK99-F1
#
_entry.id   AF-R5FK99-F1
#
_cell.length_a   1.000
_cell.length_b   1.000
_cell.length_c   1.000
_cell.angle_alpha   90.00
_cell.angle_beta   90.00
_cell.angle_gamma   90.00
#
_symmetry.space_group_name_H-M   'P 1'
#
loop_
_entity.id
_entity.type
_entity.pdbx_description
1 polymer ?
#
loop_
_entity_poly.entity_id
_entity_poly.type
_entity_poly.pdbx_seq_one_letter_code
_entity_poly.pdbx_strand_id
1 'polypeptide(L)'
;MNNISKKLKAALTKKATGFTADEVVEEYGINPDGEFTLLKRKVTKKYYPPDTSAISKVQEQWEAEENLSNLSESQLLEEKSRLLAELKLGDEKKEKK
;
A
#
# COMPACT_ATOMS: atom_id res chain seq x y z
N MET A 1 -5.81 -0.25 -11.37
CA MET A 1 -5.20 0.39 -10.18
C MET A 1 -4.11 1.35 -10.64
N ASN A 2 -4.14 2.61 -10.21
CA ASN A 2 -3.12 3.60 -10.57
C ASN A 2 -1.77 3.27 -9.91
N ASN A 3 -0.65 3.62 -10.57
CA ASN A 3 0.72 3.31 -10.12
C ASN A 3 1.01 3.75 -8.66
N ILE A 4 0.43 4.88 -8.24
CA ILE A 4 0.55 5.42 -6.87
C ILE A 4 -0.08 4.47 -5.85
N SER A 5 -1.26 3.92 -6.14
CA SER A 5 -1.96 2.98 -5.24
C SER A 5 -1.15 1.71 -5.00
N LYS A 6 -0.54 1.16 -6.05
CA LYS A 6 0.33 -0.02 -5.94
C LYS A 6 1.55 0.25 -5.05
N LYS A 7 2.20 1.40 -5.22
CA LYS A 7 3.34 1.82 -4.37
C LYS A 7 2.93 1.99 -2.92
N LEU A 8 1.76 2.58 -2.67
CA LEU A 8 1.26 2.79 -1.32
C LEU A 8 0.93 1.47 -0.62
N LYS A 9 0.27 0.53 -1.31
CA LYS A 9 0.04 -0.83 -0.78
C LYS A 9 1.35 -1.52 -0.42
N ALA A 10 2.35 -1.49 -1.31
CA ALA A 10 3.65 -2.09 -1.04
C ALA A 10 4.38 -1.44 0.15
N ALA A 11 4.32 -0.11 0.29
CA ALA A 11 4.90 0.61 1.43
C ALA A 11 4.19 0.25 2.75
N LEU A 12 2.87 0.17 2.74
CA LEU A 12 2.07 -0.22 3.89
C LEU A 12 2.41 -1.66 4.33
N THR A 13 2.43 -2.61 3.39
CA THR A 13 2.84 -3.99 3.66
C THR A 13 4.25 -4.06 4.22
N LYS A 14 5.21 -3.33 3.62
CA LYS A 14 6.60 -3.29 4.10
C LYS A 14 6.69 -2.77 5.54
N LYS A 15 5.88 -1.79 5.91
CA LYS A 15 5.81 -1.27 7.28
C LYS A 15 5.16 -2.27 8.25
N ALA A 16 4.10 -2.94 7.80
CA ALA A 16 3.40 -3.96 8.59
C ALA A 16 4.26 -5.19 8.88
N THR A 17 5.09 -5.64 7.94
CA THR A 17 5.95 -6.83 8.12
C THR A 17 7.29 -6.54 8.78
N GLY A 18 7.62 -5.26 8.98
CA GLY A 18 8.98 -4.85 9.33
C GLY A 18 9.94 -4.95 8.14
N PHE A 19 11.06 -4.25 8.23
CA PHE A 19 12.10 -4.24 7.21
C PHE A 19 13.45 -3.78 7.75
N THR A 20 14.52 -4.11 7.04
CA THR A 20 15.85 -3.53 7.27
C THR A 20 16.13 -2.47 6.22
N ALA A 21 16.72 -1.35 6.61
CA ALA A 21 17.17 -0.31 5.69
C ALA A 21 18.58 0.17 6.06
N ASP A 22 19.28 0.67 5.05
CA ASP A 22 20.60 1.27 5.20
C ASP A 22 20.40 2.75 5.59
N GLU A 23 20.91 3.12 6.77
CA GLU A 23 21.01 4.49 7.23
C GLU A 23 22.42 4.99 6.88
N VAL A 24 22.48 5.96 5.96
CA VAL A 24 23.73 6.50 5.42
C VAL A 24 24.00 7.86 6.05
N VAL A 25 25.13 8.00 6.72
CA VAL A 25 25.63 9.27 7.28
C VAL A 25 26.87 9.66 6.48
N GLU A 26 26.82 10.83 5.86
CA GLU A 26 27.90 11.40 5.07
C GLU A 26 28.37 12.71 5.72
N GLU A 27 29.66 12.78 6.04
CA GLU A 27 30.31 13.97 6.57
C GLU A 27 31.08 14.64 5.42
N TYR A 28 30.85 15.93 5.20
CA TYR A 28 31.47 16.72 4.14
C TYR A 28 32.39 17.79 4.73
N GLY A 29 33.48 18.09 4.02
CA GLY A 29 34.45 19.13 4.36
C GLY A 29 34.73 20.01 3.15
N ILE A 30 35.48 21.10 3.37
CA ILE A 30 35.91 22.01 2.31
C ILE A 30 37.39 21.77 2.02
N ASN A 31 37.72 21.56 0.75
CA ASN A 31 39.10 21.41 0.28
C ASN A 31 39.86 22.74 0.32
N PRO A 32 41.19 22.71 0.18
CA PRO A 32 41.98 23.91 -0.07
C PRO A 32 41.48 24.76 -1.26
N ASP A 33 40.89 24.11 -2.27
CA ASP A 33 40.32 24.76 -3.45
C ASP A 33 38.90 25.33 -3.24
N GLY A 34 38.35 25.22 -2.02
CA GLY A 34 37.00 25.71 -1.67
C GLY A 34 35.85 24.76 -2.03
N GLU A 35 36.13 23.59 -2.60
CA GLU A 35 35.11 22.61 -2.99
C GLU A 35 34.68 21.68 -1.84
N PHE A 36 33.40 21.30 -1.81
CA PHE A 36 32.91 20.29 -0.87
C PHE A 36 33.42 18.89 -1.24
N THR A 37 34.04 18.19 -0.30
CA THR A 37 34.37 16.77 -0.45
C THR A 37 33.77 15.90 0.64
N LEU A 38 33.43 14.68 0.25
CA LEU A 38 33.02 13.63 1.17
C LEU A 38 34.23 13.20 2.00
N LEU A 39 34.22 13.52 3.29
CA LEU A 39 35.28 13.12 4.23
C LEU A 39 35.06 11.70 4.73
N LYS A 40 33.80 11.34 4.98
CA LYS A 40 33.47 10.06 5.60
C LYS A 40 32.05 9.65 5.25
N ARG A 41 31.89 8.35 4.99
CA ARG A 41 30.59 7.71 4.75
C ARG A 41 30.43 6.53 5.70
N LYS A 42 29.43 6.60 6.58
CA LYS A 42 29.05 5.50 7.46
C LYS A 42 27.70 4.95 7.01
N VAL A 43 27.67 3.66 6.66
CA VAL A 43 26.43 2.94 6.31
C VAL A 43 26.10 1.99 7.46
N THR A 44 24.91 2.15 8.05
CA THR A 44 24.44 1.29 9.15
C THR A 44 23.17 0.56 8.73
N LYS A 45 23.16 -0.77 8.85
CA LYS A 45 21.93 -1.56 8.65
C LYS A 45 21.06 -1.45 9.90
N LYS A 46 19.91 -0.80 9.78
CA LYS A 46 18.96 -0.63 10.87
C LYS A 46 17.71 -1.46 10.61
N TYR A 47 17.35 -2.26 11.61
CA TYR A 47 16.11 -3.02 11.60
C TYR A 47 14.96 -2.16 12.11
N TYR A 48 13.88 -2.13 11.35
CA TYR A 48 12.60 -1.51 11.70
C TYR A 48 11.60 -2.64 11.94
N PRO A 49 11.15 -2.85 13.18
CA PRO A 49 10.24 -3.93 13.51
C PRO A 49 8.85 -3.74 12.86
N PRO A 50 8.05 -4.81 12.78
CA PRO A 50 6.63 -4.73 12.41
C PRO A 50 5.88 -3.63 13.18
N ASP A 51 5.08 -2.85 12.45
CA ASP A 51 4.27 -1.79 13.02
C ASP A 51 2.82 -2.25 13.19
N THR A 52 2.33 -2.28 14.43
CA THR A 52 0.97 -2.76 14.76
C THR A 52 -0.12 -1.93 14.11
N SER A 53 0.04 -0.61 13.98
CA SER A 53 -0.92 0.25 13.28
C SER A 53 -0.98 -0.08 11.78
N ALA A 54 0.17 -0.38 11.17
CA ALA A 54 0.21 -0.80 9.77
C ALA A 54 -0.39 -2.20 9.58
N ILE A 55 -0.16 -3.13 10.52
CA ILE A 55 -0.78 -4.46 10.53
C ILE A 55 -2.30 -4.34 10.54
N SER A 56 -2.87 -3.56 11.47
CA SER A 56 -4.33 -3.38 11.53
C SER A 56 -4.90 -2.82 10.22
N LYS A 57 -4.21 -1.86 9.58
CA LYS A 57 -4.64 -1.32 8.28
C LYS A 57 -4.56 -2.33 7.13
N VAL A 58 -3.59 -3.22 7.15
CA VAL A 58 -3.54 -4.32 6.17
C VAL A 58 -4.69 -5.30 6.42
N GLN A 59 -4.99 -5.63 7.68
CA GLN A 59 -6.12 -6.50 8.03
C GLN A 59 -7.46 -5.90 7.60
N GLU A 60 -7.72 -4.61 7.89
CA GLU A 60 -8.91 -3.90 7.41
C GLU A 60 -9.05 -3.98 5.88
N GLN A 61 -7.93 -3.86 5.16
CA GLN A 61 -7.93 -3.95 3.71
C GLN A 61 -8.22 -5.37 3.21
N TRP A 62 -7.71 -6.39 3.89
CA TRP A 62 -8.03 -7.79 3.61
C TRP A 62 -9.49 -8.10 3.90
N GLU A 63 -10.03 -7.66 5.03
CA GLU A 63 -11.45 -7.83 5.37
C GLU A 63 -12.37 -7.14 4.34
N ALA A 64 -11.98 -5.97 3.84
CA ALA A 64 -12.71 -5.27 2.78
C ALA A 64 -12.62 -6.00 1.43
N GLU A 65 -11.47 -6.63 1.11
CA GLU A 65 -11.26 -7.40 -0.13
C GLU A 65 -11.85 -8.84 -0.04
N GLU A 66 -11.94 -9.44 1.15
CA GLU A 66 -12.46 -10.78 1.44
C GLU A 66 -14.00 -10.85 1.55
N ASN A 67 -14.70 -9.74 1.35
CA ASN A 67 -16.16 -9.68 1.46
C ASN A 67 -16.91 -10.64 0.52
N LEU A 68 -16.26 -11.16 -0.53
CA LEU A 68 -16.84 -12.19 -1.41
C LEU A 68 -16.41 -13.61 -1.03
N SER A 69 -15.17 -13.80 -0.58
CA SER A 69 -14.61 -15.12 -0.25
C SER A 69 -15.22 -15.73 1.01
N ASN A 70 -15.73 -14.88 1.92
CA ASN A 70 -16.35 -15.29 3.18
C ASN A 70 -17.87 -15.50 3.08
N LEU A 71 -18.48 -15.32 1.91
CA LEU A 71 -19.91 -15.55 1.70
C LEU A 71 -20.19 -17.02 1.38
N SER A 72 -21.28 -17.54 1.96
CA SER A 72 -21.82 -18.82 1.53
C SER A 72 -22.31 -18.77 0.08
N GLU A 73 -22.46 -19.93 -0.55
CA GLU A 73 -22.96 -20.03 -1.93
C GLU A 73 -24.33 -19.35 -2.12
N SER A 74 -25.21 -19.44 -1.12
CA SER A 74 -26.50 -18.73 -1.11
C SER A 74 -26.33 -17.20 -1.12
N GLN A 75 -25.44 -16.69 -0.28
CA GLN A 75 -25.18 -15.25 -0.19
C GLN A 75 -24.49 -14.72 -1.47
N LEU A 76 -23.61 -15.51 -2.08
CA LEU A 76 -23.01 -15.18 -3.37
C LEU A 76 -24.06 -15.08 -4.50
N LEU A 77 -25.05 -15.98 -4.52
CA LEU A 77 -26.15 -15.92 -5.48
C LEU A 77 -27.04 -14.69 -5.28
N GLU A 78 -27.26 -14.27 -4.04
CA GLU A 78 -27.99 -13.05 -3.69
C GLU A 78 -27.23 -11.80 -4.14
N GLU A 79 -25.93 -11.70 -3.81
CA GLU A 79 -25.06 -10.61 -4.25
C GLU A 79 -25.00 -10.52 -5.79
N LYS A 80 -24.88 -11.67 -6.47
CA LYS A 80 -24.94 -11.75 -7.94
C LYS A 80 -26.25 -11.17 -8.47
N SER A 81 -27.38 -11.54 -7.88
CA SER A 81 -28.70 -11.09 -8.32
C SER A 81 -28.88 -9.59 -8.10
N ARG A 82 -28.44 -9.05 -6.96
CA ARG A 82 -28.45 -7.61 -6.66
C ARG A 82 -27.66 -6.81 -7.70
N LEU A 83 -26.41 -7.23 -7.96
CA LEU A 83 -25.52 -6.54 -8.90
C LEU A 83 -26.07 -6.54 -10.33
N LEU A 84 -26.69 -7.64 -10.77
CA LEU A 84 -27.35 -7.70 -12.09
C LEU A 84 -28.54 -6.74 -12.19
N ALA A 85 -29.30 -6.54 -11.11
CA ALA A 85 -30.40 -5.59 -11.09
C ALA A 85 -29.90 -4.13 -11.16
N GLU A 86 -28.84 -3.79 -10.42
CA GLU A 86 -28.22 -2.46 -10.46
C GLU A 86 -27.69 -2.10 -11.84
N LEU A 87 -27.07 -3.05 -12.55
CA LEU A 87 -26.60 -2.84 -13.93
C LEU A 87 -27.76 -2.51 -14.89
N LYS A 88 -28.84 -3.31 -14.84
CA LYS A 88 -30.03 -3.05 -15.66
C LYS A 88 -30.62 -1.67 -15.40
N LEU A 89 -30.76 -1.28 -14.14
CA LEU A 89 -31.24 0.06 -13.74
C LEU A 89 -30.31 1.19 -14.21
N GLY A 90 -29.00 0.95 -14.23
CA GLY A 90 -28.01 1.89 -14.72
C GLY A 90 -28.09 2.11 -16.24
N ASP A 91 -28.36 1.05 -17.00
CA ASP A 91 -28.52 1.09 -18.45
C ASP A 91 -29.83 1.78 -18.85
N GLU A 92 -30.93 1.49 -18.17
CA GLU A 92 -32.23 2.16 -18.40
C GLU A 92 -32.18 3.68 -18.12
N LYS A 93 -31.31 4.12 -17.20
CA LYS A 93 -31.11 5.55 -16.90
C LYS A 93 -30.24 6.26 -17.94
N LYS A 94 -29.42 5.54 -18.70
CA LYS A 94 -28.61 6.10 -19.81
C LYS A 94 -29.44 6.25 -21.09
N GLU A 95 -30.40 5.37 -21.34
CA GLU A 95 -31.28 5.46 -22.51
C GLU A 95 -32.33 6.59 -22.40
N LYS A 96 -32.59 7.12 -21.20
CA LYS A 96 -33.55 8.20 -20.94
C LYS A 96 -32.91 9.59 -20.80
N LYS A 97 -31.62 9.73 -21.08
CA LYS A 97 -30.88 10.99 -21.10
C LYS A 97 -30.39 11.30 -22.51
#